data_AF-A0A536K832-F1
#
_entry.id   AF-A0A536K832-F1
#
_cell.length_a   1.000
_cell.length_b   1.000
_cell.length_c   1.000
_cell.angle_alpha   90.00
_cell.angle_beta   90.00
_cell.angle_gamma   90.00
#
_symmetry.space_group_name_H-M   'P 1'
#
loop_
_entity.id
_entity.type
_entity.pdbx_description
1 polymer ?
#
loop_
_entity_poly.entity_id
_entity_poly.type
_entity_poly.pdbx_seq_one_letter_code
_entity_poly.pdbx_strand_id
1 'polypeptide(L)'
;MNDDPEQLDRHVEDLLQDRKPERTPLSDEDALRARQTAAMLHAAKPGAGLPSKEFLERMQGSIHGWVGEQSAQPQAPSRPSRRSLLLTAAAGLAAGVAAAVGFDRLTRAPAPGPGQALVDKGTWKRVKALADLPQGTPIAFRLGAIEGFLIRKGDEVKGLSAVCTHMGCTTQAAIPAGAHRARTGRGLLGLSVAA
;
A
#
# COMPACT_ATOMS: atom_id res chain seq x y z
N MET A 1 -15.92 -2.92 -30.68
CA MET A 1 -14.96 -4.01 -30.50
C MET A 1 -13.66 -3.48 -31.06
N ASN A 2 -12.82 -2.90 -30.20
CA ASN A 2 -11.57 -2.29 -30.61
C ASN A 2 -10.49 -2.89 -29.72
N ASP A 3 -10.11 -4.12 -30.06
CA ASP A 3 -8.93 -4.77 -29.53
C ASP A 3 -7.77 -4.06 -30.21
N ASP A 4 -7.21 -3.06 -29.54
CA ASP A 4 -6.12 -2.29 -30.11
C ASP A 4 -4.80 -2.87 -29.60
N PRO A 5 -4.15 -3.78 -30.36
CA PRO A 5 -2.84 -4.32 -29.98
C PRO A 5 -1.83 -3.20 -29.72
N GLU A 6 -1.98 -2.03 -30.36
CA GLU A 6 -1.11 -0.89 -30.12
C GLU A 6 -1.22 -0.34 -28.70
N GLN A 7 -2.39 -0.43 -28.06
CA GLN A 7 -2.57 0.01 -26.67
C GLN A 7 -1.92 -0.96 -25.67
N LEU A 8 -1.90 -2.25 -25.98
CA LEU A 8 -1.17 -3.22 -25.17
C LEU A 8 0.33 -3.02 -25.33
N ASP A 9 0.81 -2.88 -26.58
CA ASP A 9 2.23 -2.65 -26.87
C ASP A 9 2.74 -1.36 -26.22
N ARG A 10 1.98 -0.27 -26.32
CA ARG A 10 2.32 0.99 -25.64
C ARG A 10 2.36 0.84 -24.12
N HIS A 11 1.42 0.09 -23.54
CA HIS A 11 1.42 -0.19 -22.11
C HIS A 11 2.68 -0.98 -21.70
N VAL A 12 3.04 -2.01 -22.46
CA VAL A 12 4.25 -2.80 -22.20
C VAL A 12 5.50 -1.92 -22.33
N GLU A 13 5.60 -1.11 -23.38
CA GLU A 13 6.74 -0.21 -23.58
C GLU A 13 6.86 0.81 -22.44
N ASP A 14 5.75 1.40 -22.00
CA ASP A 14 5.78 2.32 -20.85
C ASP A 14 6.26 1.64 -19.58
N LEU A 15 5.83 0.40 -19.29
CA LEU A 15 6.36 -0.38 -18.17
C LEU A 15 7.86 -0.64 -18.31
N LEU A 16 8.34 -0.99 -19.49
CA LEU A 16 9.77 -1.26 -19.73
C LEU A 16 10.63 -0.01 -19.54
N GLN A 17 10.10 1.16 -19.89
CA GLN A 17 10.78 2.46 -19.76
C GLN A 17 10.57 3.12 -18.38
N ASP A 18 9.99 2.41 -17.41
CA ASP A 18 9.61 2.94 -16.09
C ASP A 18 8.74 4.22 -16.20
N ARG A 19 7.97 4.34 -17.28
CA ARG A 19 7.00 5.43 -17.54
C ARG A 19 5.61 5.02 -17.10
N LYS A 20 4.81 6.02 -16.73
CA LYS A 20 3.42 5.80 -16.29
C LYS A 20 2.55 5.39 -17.49
N PRO A 21 1.97 4.17 -17.51
CA PRO A 21 1.06 3.78 -18.57
C PRO A 21 -0.28 4.52 -18.48
N GLU A 22 -0.93 4.69 -19.62
CA GLU A 22 -2.30 5.21 -19.66
C GLU A 22 -3.30 4.26 -18.99
N ARG A 23 -4.32 4.83 -18.34
CA ARG A 23 -5.35 4.08 -17.59
C ARG A 23 -6.58 3.73 -18.44
N THR A 24 -6.41 3.66 -19.75
CA THR A 24 -7.51 3.39 -20.69
C THR A 24 -8.10 2.01 -20.38
N PRO A 25 -9.41 1.91 -20.09
CA PRO A 25 -10.05 0.63 -19.82
C PRO A 25 -9.92 -0.29 -21.03
N LEU A 26 -9.52 -1.54 -20.80
CA LEU A 26 -9.65 -2.59 -21.81
C LEU A 26 -10.99 -3.30 -21.59
N SER A 27 -11.78 -3.42 -22.66
CA SER A 27 -13.04 -4.16 -22.63
C SER A 27 -12.86 -5.66 -22.85
N ASP A 28 -11.71 -6.06 -23.38
CA ASP A 28 -11.38 -7.45 -23.69
C ASP A 28 -10.64 -8.13 -22.54
N GLU A 29 -11.10 -9.32 -22.15
CA GLU A 29 -10.55 -10.10 -21.03
C GLU A 29 -9.15 -10.63 -21.33
N ASP A 30 -8.87 -10.99 -22.59
CA ASP A 30 -7.54 -11.47 -22.98
C ASP A 30 -6.52 -10.32 -22.95
N ALA A 31 -6.89 -9.12 -23.40
CA ALA A 31 -6.08 -7.92 -23.28
C ALA A 31 -5.86 -7.53 -21.80
N LEU A 32 -6.88 -7.63 -20.94
CA LEU A 32 -6.74 -7.43 -19.49
C LEU A 32 -5.74 -8.41 -18.88
N ARG A 33 -5.84 -9.69 -19.25
CA ARG A 33 -4.92 -10.74 -18.82
C ARG A 33 -3.50 -10.51 -19.32
N ALA A 34 -3.33 -10.02 -20.55
CA ALA A 34 -2.03 -9.68 -21.11
C ALA A 34 -1.38 -8.52 -20.33
N ARG A 35 -2.12 -7.45 -20.02
CA ARG A 35 -1.61 -6.35 -19.17
C ARG A 35 -1.23 -6.82 -17.77
N GLN A 36 -2.06 -7.67 -17.15
CA GLN A 36 -1.74 -8.26 -15.84
C GLN A 36 -0.45 -9.09 -15.89
N THR A 37 -0.29 -9.87 -16.96
CA THR A 37 0.93 -10.69 -17.18
C THR A 37 2.16 -9.79 -17.37
N ALA A 38 2.06 -8.73 -18.16
CA ALA A 38 3.14 -7.76 -18.34
C ALA A 38 3.55 -7.10 -17.01
N ALA A 39 2.56 -6.68 -16.21
CA ALA A 39 2.81 -6.12 -14.87
C ALA A 39 3.51 -7.13 -13.95
N MET A 40 3.10 -8.40 -13.96
CA MET A 40 3.75 -9.46 -13.17
C MET A 40 5.19 -9.73 -13.61
N LEU A 41 5.45 -9.74 -14.91
CA LEU A 41 6.81 -9.92 -15.45
C LEU A 41 7.71 -8.74 -15.09
N HIS A 42 7.21 -7.51 -15.20
CA HIS A 42 7.94 -6.32 -14.77
C HIS A 42 8.26 -6.37 -13.26
N ALA A 43 7.31 -6.77 -12.42
CA ALA A 43 7.52 -6.90 -10.97
C ALA A 43 8.61 -7.91 -10.58
N ALA A 44 8.85 -8.92 -11.41
CA ALA A 44 9.88 -9.92 -11.19
C ALA A 44 11.31 -9.39 -11.40
N LYS A 45 11.47 -8.21 -12.04
CA LYS A 45 12.77 -7.55 -12.20
C LYS A 45 13.34 -7.19 -10.81
N PRO A 46 14.61 -7.52 -10.51
CA PRO A 46 15.24 -7.11 -9.26
C PRO A 46 15.16 -5.59 -9.07
N GLY A 47 14.62 -5.17 -7.93
CA GLY A 47 14.44 -3.75 -7.61
C GLY A 47 13.23 -3.08 -8.27
N ALA A 48 12.33 -3.83 -8.94
CA ALA A 48 11.06 -3.30 -9.40
C ALA A 48 10.27 -2.71 -8.22
N GLY A 49 10.01 -1.40 -8.27
CA GLY A 49 9.35 -0.66 -7.19
C GLY A 49 10.27 -0.01 -6.16
N LEU A 50 11.60 -0.10 -6.30
CA LEU A 50 12.52 0.74 -5.54
C LEU A 50 12.77 2.06 -6.28
N PRO A 51 12.64 3.22 -5.61
CA PRO A 51 13.00 4.50 -6.22
C PRO A 51 14.51 4.55 -6.49
N SER A 52 14.91 5.26 -7.56
CA SER A 52 16.33 5.46 -7.87
C SER A 52 17.02 6.27 -6.78
N LYS A 53 18.34 6.10 -6.65
CA LYS A 53 19.14 6.82 -5.65
C LYS A 53 19.08 8.34 -5.90
N GLU A 54 19.19 8.76 -7.15
CA GLU A 54 19.14 10.16 -7.56
C GLU A 54 17.76 10.77 -7.25
N PHE A 55 16.69 10.00 -7.42
CA PHE A 55 15.35 10.43 -7.01
C PHE A 55 15.25 10.62 -5.50
N LEU A 56 15.77 9.67 -4.72
CA LEU A 56 15.78 9.77 -3.26
C LEU A 56 16.59 10.99 -2.78
N GLU A 57 17.76 11.23 -3.37
CA GLU A 57 18.60 12.40 -3.04
C GLU A 57 17.88 13.72 -3.36
N ARG A 58 17.25 13.82 -4.54
CA ARG A 58 16.43 14.99 -4.89
C ARG A 58 15.28 15.18 -3.90
N MET A 59 14.57 14.10 -3.56
CA MET A 59 13.42 14.16 -2.66
C MET A 59 13.84 14.54 -1.24
N GLN A 60 14.96 14.00 -0.74
CA GLN A 60 15.54 14.40 0.55
C GLN A 60 15.89 15.88 0.55
N GLY A 61 16.52 16.39 -0.51
CA GLY A 61 16.81 17.82 -0.67
C GLY A 61 15.53 18.68 -0.62
N SER A 62 14.48 18.29 -1.34
CA SER A 62 13.19 18.99 -1.33
C SER A 62 12.55 19.01 0.06
N ILE A 63 12.54 17.87 0.77
CA ILE A 63 12.01 17.78 2.14
C ILE A 63 12.79 18.70 3.09
N HIS A 64 14.13 18.70 3.00
CA HIS A 64 14.97 19.57 3.81
C HIS A 64 14.69 21.05 3.54
N GLY A 65 14.48 21.43 2.27
CA GLY A 65 14.07 22.78 1.90
C GLY A 65 12.77 23.19 2.57
N TRP A 66 11.71 22.39 2.42
CA TRP A 66 10.38 22.71 2.97
C TRP A 66 10.38 22.78 4.50
N VAL A 67 11.05 21.83 5.16
CA VAL A 67 11.16 21.83 6.62
C VAL A 67 11.96 23.05 7.10
N GLY A 68 13.03 23.42 6.38
CA GLY A 68 13.83 24.61 6.67
C GLY A 68 13.04 25.90 6.54
N GLU A 69 12.30 26.07 5.43
CA GLU A 69 11.44 27.23 5.18
C GLU A 69 10.34 27.35 6.25
N GLN A 70 9.68 26.24 6.60
CA GLN A 70 8.63 26.24 7.61
C GLN A 70 9.15 26.47 9.04
N SER A 71 10.40 26.11 9.32
CA SER A 71 11.06 26.39 10.60
C SER A 71 11.60 27.82 10.69
N ALA A 72 11.95 28.43 9.55
CA ALA A 72 12.45 29.80 9.47
C ALA A 72 11.34 30.86 9.51
N GLN A 73 10.10 30.47 9.25
CA GLN A 73 8.95 31.36 9.32
C GLN A 73 8.58 31.59 10.80
N PRO A 74 8.72 32.80 11.36
CA PRO A 74 8.37 33.04 12.75
C PRO A 74 6.89 32.74 12.94
N GLN A 75 6.56 31.86 13.89
CA GLN A 75 5.18 31.70 14.33
C GLN A 75 4.75 33.02 14.95
N ALA A 76 4.13 33.90 14.16
CA ALA A 76 3.52 35.11 14.67
C ALA A 76 2.56 34.68 15.79
N PRO A 77 2.65 35.24 17.01
CA PRO A 77 1.80 34.82 18.10
C PRO A 77 0.35 35.02 17.68
N SER A 78 -0.38 33.92 17.49
CA SER A 78 -1.78 33.97 17.15
C SER A 78 -2.51 34.62 18.32
N ARG A 79 -2.89 35.89 18.16
CA ARG A 79 -3.74 36.56 19.15
C ARG A 79 -5.01 35.71 19.30
N PRO A 80 -5.38 35.30 20.53
CA PRO A 80 -6.56 34.47 20.72
C PRO A 80 -7.77 35.25 20.21
N SER A 81 -8.43 34.70 19.19
CA SER A 81 -9.69 35.29 18.73
C SER A 81 -10.72 35.16 19.85
N ARG A 82 -11.62 36.14 19.98
CA ARG A 82 -12.72 36.11 20.98
C ARG A 82 -13.53 34.81 20.91
N ARG A 83 -13.55 34.16 19.74
CA ARG A 83 -14.19 32.86 19.50
C ARG A 83 -13.47 31.69 20.18
N SER A 84 -12.14 31.72 20.27
CA SER A 84 -11.33 30.71 20.98
C SER A 84 -11.58 30.74 22.49
N LEU A 85 -11.68 31.95 23.06
CA LEU A 85 -11.99 32.16 24.49
C LEU A 85 -13.41 31.70 24.87
N LEU A 86 -14.37 31.80 23.94
CA LEU A 86 -15.74 31.32 24.16
C LEU A 86 -15.85 29.79 24.05
N LEU A 87 -15.01 29.16 23.21
CA LEU A 87 -14.98 27.70 23.05
C LEU A 87 -14.30 27.00 24.24
N THR A 88 -13.26 27.59 24.84
CA THR A 88 -12.61 27.01 26.02
C THR A 88 -13.47 27.12 27.28
N ALA A 89 -14.36 28.11 27.37
CA ALA A 89 -15.33 28.21 28.46
C ALA A 89 -16.42 27.12 28.40
N ALA A 90 -16.64 26.49 27.25
CA ALA A 90 -17.63 25.41 27.07
C ALA A 90 -17.02 24.00 27.06
N ALA A 91 -15.69 23.86 27.03
CA ALA A 91 -14.98 22.60 26.83
C ALA A 91 -14.66 21.84 28.13
N GLY A 92 -15.57 21.87 29.11
CA GLY A 92 -15.49 21.00 30.29
C GLY A 92 -15.91 19.55 30.01
N LEU A 93 -16.60 19.25 28.89
CA LEU A 93 -17.17 17.93 28.63
C LEU A 93 -17.31 17.65 27.11
N ALA A 94 -16.25 17.19 26.43
CA ALA A 94 -16.31 16.31 25.24
C ALA A 94 -14.90 16.10 24.64
N ALA A 95 -14.16 15.13 25.17
CA ALA A 95 -13.00 14.59 24.49
C ALA A 95 -13.45 13.43 23.59
N GLY A 96 -13.03 13.46 22.32
CA GLY A 96 -13.09 12.32 21.40
C GLY A 96 -14.04 12.52 20.23
N VAL A 97 -13.49 12.75 19.04
CA VAL A 97 -13.44 11.78 17.94
C VAL A 97 -12.53 12.41 16.87
N ALA A 98 -11.33 11.85 16.71
CA ALA A 98 -10.51 12.10 15.53
C ALA A 98 -11.16 11.32 14.37
N ALA A 99 -11.59 12.03 13.32
CA ALA A 99 -12.14 11.41 12.12
C ALA A 99 -11.00 10.72 11.35
N ALA A 100 -11.02 9.38 11.36
CA ALA A 100 -10.19 8.55 10.52
C ALA A 100 -10.56 8.75 9.04
N VAL A 101 -9.54 8.98 8.21
CA VAL A 101 -9.65 9.11 6.76
C VAL A 101 -10.16 7.78 6.18
N GLY A 102 -11.33 7.84 5.55
CA GLY A 102 -12.03 6.68 5.00
C GLY A 102 -11.42 6.18 3.70
N PHE A 103 -10.81 4.99 3.74
CA PHE A 103 -10.68 4.10 2.58
C PHE A 103 -11.88 3.15 2.54
N ASP A 104 -13.08 3.69 2.35
CA ASP A 104 -14.27 2.85 2.14
C ASP A 104 -14.88 3.19 0.79
N ARG A 105 -14.37 2.51 -0.25
CA ARG A 105 -15.08 2.17 -1.50
C ARG A 105 -14.15 1.41 -2.44
N LEU A 106 -13.67 0.24 -1.98
CA LEU A 106 -13.48 -0.85 -2.93
C LEU A 106 -14.81 -1.60 -2.99
N THR A 107 -15.41 -1.55 -4.17
CA THR A 107 -16.65 -2.22 -4.54
C THR A 107 -16.70 -3.63 -3.97
N ARG A 108 -17.71 -3.92 -3.13
CA ARG A 108 -17.95 -5.25 -2.57
C ARG A 108 -18.50 -6.13 -3.70
N ALA A 109 -17.61 -6.87 -4.37
CA ALA A 109 -18.06 -8.02 -5.15
C ALA A 109 -18.74 -9.02 -4.20
N PRO A 110 -19.82 -9.71 -4.62
CA PRO A 110 -20.45 -10.74 -3.82
C PRO A 110 -19.41 -11.78 -3.39
N ALA A 111 -19.38 -12.11 -2.10
CA ALA A 111 -18.56 -13.21 -1.64
C ALA A 111 -19.13 -14.51 -2.26
N PRO A 112 -18.32 -15.32 -2.96
CA PRO A 112 -18.79 -16.60 -3.47
C PRO A 112 -19.22 -17.49 -2.31
N GLY A 113 -20.26 -18.29 -2.53
CA GLY A 113 -20.81 -19.18 -1.51
C GLY A 113 -19.80 -20.24 -1.07
N PRO A 114 -19.93 -20.79 0.14
CA PRO A 114 -19.09 -21.90 0.58
C PRO A 114 -19.21 -23.06 -0.41
N GLY A 115 -18.11 -23.39 -1.09
CA GLY A 115 -18.02 -24.47 -2.09
C GLY A 115 -17.88 -24.02 -3.55
N GLN A 116 -17.98 -22.72 -3.86
CA GLN A 116 -17.68 -22.23 -5.21
C GLN A 116 -16.16 -22.15 -5.41
N ALA A 117 -15.65 -22.84 -6.42
CA ALA A 117 -14.27 -22.68 -6.83
C ALA A 117 -14.06 -21.23 -7.31
N LEU A 118 -13.22 -20.48 -6.59
CA LEU A 118 -12.82 -19.12 -6.96
C LEU A 118 -12.06 -19.06 -8.30
N VAL A 119 -11.51 -20.20 -8.72
CA VAL A 119 -10.70 -20.37 -9.92
C VAL A 119 -10.92 -21.79 -10.47
N ASP A 120 -11.27 -21.89 -11.75
CA ASP A 120 -11.51 -23.18 -12.42
C ASP A 120 -10.25 -24.05 -12.56
N LYS A 121 -9.08 -23.39 -12.58
CA LYS A 121 -7.76 -24.03 -12.76
C LYS A 121 -6.78 -23.58 -11.68
N GLY A 122 -7.13 -23.82 -10.42
CA GLY A 122 -6.30 -23.46 -9.25
C GLY A 122 -6.11 -24.61 -8.28
N THR A 123 -5.05 -24.54 -7.47
CA THR A 123 -4.88 -25.41 -6.30
C THR A 123 -4.85 -24.57 -5.04
N TRP A 124 -5.60 -25.00 -4.03
CA TRP A 124 -5.55 -24.36 -2.71
C TRP A 124 -4.21 -24.66 -2.04
N LYS A 125 -3.55 -23.60 -1.58
CA LYS A 125 -2.26 -23.69 -0.89
C LYS A 125 -2.39 -23.04 0.49
N ARG A 126 -1.84 -23.70 1.50
CA ARG A 126 -1.77 -23.14 2.85
C ARG A 126 -0.69 -22.06 2.88
N VAL A 127 -1.03 -20.87 3.34
CA VAL A 127 -0.12 -19.72 3.38
C VAL A 127 0.21 -19.29 4.80
N LYS A 128 -0.79 -19.19 5.69
CA LYS A 128 -0.62 -18.76 7.07
C LYS A 128 -1.76 -19.27 7.95
N ALA A 129 -1.54 -19.43 9.26
CA ALA A 129 -2.62 -19.69 10.20
C ALA A 129 -3.38 -18.40 10.52
N LEU A 130 -4.69 -18.49 10.77
CA LEU A 130 -5.52 -17.33 11.09
C LEU A 130 -5.08 -16.61 12.37
N ALA A 131 -4.58 -17.37 13.35
CA ALA A 131 -4.05 -16.84 14.61
C ALA A 131 -2.81 -15.93 14.40
N ASP A 132 -2.08 -16.12 13.31
CA ASP A 132 -0.90 -15.32 12.97
C ASP A 132 -1.23 -14.08 12.12
N LEU A 133 -2.53 -13.78 11.95
CA LEU A 133 -3.03 -12.62 11.22
C LEU A 133 -3.68 -11.62 12.19
N PRO A 134 -2.95 -10.58 12.63
CA PRO A 134 -3.52 -9.50 13.41
C PRO A 134 -4.61 -8.77 12.65
N GLN A 135 -5.60 -8.25 13.37
CA GLN A 135 -6.68 -7.47 12.75
C GLN A 135 -6.13 -6.23 12.04
N GLY A 136 -6.57 -6.00 10.81
CA GLY A 136 -6.25 -4.82 10.01
C GLY A 136 -4.80 -4.65 9.59
N THR A 137 -3.88 -5.53 10.00
CA THR A 137 -2.46 -5.43 9.64
C THR A 137 -2.17 -6.30 8.42
N PRO A 138 -1.70 -5.72 7.30
CA PRO A 138 -1.28 -6.49 6.14
C PRO A 138 -0.05 -7.35 6.47
N ILE A 139 -0.16 -8.66 6.27
CA ILE A 139 0.94 -9.61 6.46
C ILE A 139 1.39 -10.09 5.08
N ALA A 140 2.65 -9.82 4.74
CA ALA A 140 3.26 -10.30 3.50
C ALA A 140 3.37 -11.83 3.50
N PHE A 141 3.19 -12.43 2.33
CA PHE A 141 3.47 -13.84 2.09
C PHE A 141 4.13 -14.03 0.73
N ARG A 142 4.89 -15.11 0.60
CA ARG A 142 5.48 -15.53 -0.67
C ARG A 142 5.34 -17.03 -0.83
N LEU A 143 4.82 -17.46 -1.98
CA LEU A 143 4.68 -18.85 -2.37
C LEU A 143 5.22 -19.05 -3.78
N GLY A 144 6.44 -19.55 -3.89
CA GLY A 144 7.15 -19.61 -5.17
C GLY A 144 7.36 -18.21 -5.75
N ALA A 145 6.81 -17.99 -6.94
CA ALA A 145 6.85 -16.71 -7.67
C ALA A 145 5.67 -15.77 -7.32
N ILE A 146 4.71 -16.21 -6.50
CA ILE A 146 3.56 -15.41 -6.10
C ILE A 146 3.88 -14.71 -4.77
N GLU A 147 3.82 -13.39 -4.75
CA GLU A 147 3.93 -12.57 -3.56
C GLU A 147 2.63 -11.77 -3.35
N GLY A 148 2.24 -11.59 -2.09
CA GLY A 148 1.02 -10.89 -1.76
C GLY A 148 0.91 -10.51 -0.29
N PHE A 149 -0.24 -9.94 0.05
CA PHE A 149 -0.60 -9.55 1.40
C PHE A 149 -1.89 -10.21 1.84
N LEU A 150 -1.94 -10.64 3.10
CA LEU A 150 -3.14 -11.09 3.77
C LEU A 150 -3.60 -9.98 4.72
N ILE A 151 -4.87 -9.58 4.64
CA ILE A 151 -5.50 -8.60 5.53
C ILE A 151 -6.69 -9.26 6.20
N ARG A 152 -6.68 -9.32 7.54
CA ARG A 152 -7.79 -9.85 8.33
C ARG A 152 -8.74 -8.74 8.77
N LYS A 153 -10.04 -8.98 8.63
CA LYS A 153 -11.13 -8.15 9.19
C LYS A 153 -12.19 -9.06 9.80
N GLY A 154 -12.21 -9.17 11.14
CA GLY A 154 -13.04 -10.16 11.83
C GLY A 154 -12.57 -11.57 11.48
N ASP A 155 -13.45 -12.42 10.99
CA ASP A 155 -13.12 -13.77 10.53
C ASP A 155 -12.90 -13.86 9.01
N GLU A 156 -13.02 -12.73 8.31
CA GLU A 156 -12.71 -12.63 6.89
C GLU A 156 -11.22 -12.34 6.69
N VAL A 157 -10.59 -13.07 5.76
CA VAL A 157 -9.22 -12.81 5.31
C VAL A 157 -9.26 -12.51 3.82
N LYS A 158 -8.73 -11.35 3.43
CA LYS A 158 -8.55 -10.96 2.03
C LYS A 158 -7.11 -11.13 1.62
N GLY A 159 -6.89 -11.79 0.48
CA GLY A 159 -5.60 -11.87 -0.19
C GLY A 159 -5.51 -10.82 -1.30
N LEU A 160 -4.38 -10.11 -1.35
CA LEU A 160 -4.07 -9.12 -2.39
C LEU A 160 -2.73 -9.47 -3.03
N SER A 161 -2.61 -9.27 -4.35
CA SER A 161 -1.31 -9.35 -5.03
C SER A 161 -0.37 -8.26 -4.50
N ALA A 162 0.91 -8.57 -4.36
CA ALA A 162 1.92 -7.55 -4.09
C ALA A 162 2.25 -6.73 -5.35
N VAL A 163 1.83 -7.18 -6.54
CA VAL A 163 2.07 -6.48 -7.81
C VAL A 163 0.99 -5.43 -8.06
N CYS A 164 1.40 -4.17 -8.16
CA CYS A 164 0.52 -3.08 -8.56
C CYS A 164 0.21 -3.20 -10.07
N THR A 165 -1.06 -3.39 -10.43
CA THR A 165 -1.50 -3.49 -11.84
C THR A 165 -1.34 -2.18 -12.63
N HIS A 166 -1.02 -1.08 -11.96
CA HIS A 166 -0.78 0.21 -12.61
C HIS A 166 0.61 0.27 -13.26
N MET A 167 1.66 -0.05 -12.48
CA MET A 167 3.07 0.12 -12.88
C MET A 167 3.86 -1.19 -12.88
N GLY A 168 3.23 -2.32 -12.53
CA GLY A 168 3.97 -3.56 -12.28
C GLY A 168 4.95 -3.49 -11.10
N CYS A 169 4.92 -2.45 -10.26
CA CYS A 169 5.82 -2.36 -9.11
C CYS A 169 5.39 -3.30 -7.98
N THR A 170 6.36 -3.81 -7.21
CA THR A 170 6.08 -4.51 -5.96
C THR A 170 5.68 -3.50 -4.88
N THR A 171 4.46 -3.65 -4.38
CA THR A 171 3.90 -2.85 -3.29
C THR A 171 4.55 -3.25 -1.97
N GLN A 172 4.89 -2.24 -1.17
CA GLN A 172 5.43 -2.45 0.16
C GLN A 172 4.30 -2.22 1.16
N ALA A 173 4.07 -3.16 2.07
CA ALA A 173 3.23 -2.86 3.22
C ALA A 173 3.88 -1.72 4.00
N ALA A 174 3.17 -0.62 4.18
CA ALA A 174 3.62 0.47 5.02
C ALA A 174 3.94 -0.10 6.41
N ILE A 175 5.21 -0.06 6.79
CA ILE A 175 5.61 -0.37 8.15
C ILE A 175 4.99 0.74 9.01
N PRO A 176 4.15 0.42 10.01
CA PRO A 176 3.57 1.45 10.87
C PRO A 176 4.69 2.30 11.46
N ALA A 177 4.55 3.62 11.35
CA ALA A 177 5.50 4.57 11.90
C ALA A 177 5.70 4.27 13.39
N GLY A 178 6.89 3.77 13.75
CA GLY A 178 7.23 3.27 15.08
C GLY A 178 7.88 1.88 15.11
N ALA A 179 7.70 1.06 14.06
CA ALA A 179 8.38 -0.23 13.94
C ALA A 179 9.75 -0.06 13.24
N HIS A 180 10.73 0.51 13.94
CA HIS A 180 12.11 0.47 13.49
C HIS A 180 12.60 -0.98 13.51
N ARG A 181 12.91 -1.53 12.33
CA ARG A 181 13.51 -2.85 12.17
C ARG A 181 14.85 -2.85 12.88
N ALA A 182 14.94 -3.51 14.05
CA ALA A 182 16.21 -3.80 14.68
C ALA A 182 17.07 -4.55 13.67
N ARG A 183 18.14 -3.90 13.20
CA ARG A 183 19.13 -4.50 12.31
C ARG A 183 19.85 -5.57 13.15
N THR A 184 19.62 -6.85 12.86
CA THR A 184 20.38 -7.95 13.46
C THR A 184 21.82 -7.90 12.94
N GLY A 185 22.65 -7.09 13.59
CA GLY A 185 24.09 -7.33 13.63
C GLY A 185 24.32 -8.54 14.53
N ARG A 186 25.19 -9.46 14.11
CA ARG A 186 25.69 -10.59 14.90
C ARG A 186 25.99 -10.15 16.33
N GLY A 187 25.14 -10.55 17.27
CA GLY A 187 25.29 -10.27 18.69
C GLY A 187 23.98 -10.60 19.39
N LEU A 188 23.98 -11.67 20.18
CA LEU A 188 22.88 -12.04 21.05
C LEU A 188 22.43 -10.83 21.88
N LEU A 189 21.17 -10.43 21.75
CA LEU A 189 20.48 -9.60 22.73
C LEU A 189 19.09 -10.19 22.91
N GLY A 190 18.96 -10.99 23.97
CA GLY A 190 17.66 -11.28 24.58
C GLY A 190 17.16 -10.03 25.27
N LEU A 191 15.86 -9.76 25.17
CA LEU A 191 15.20 -8.80 26.04
C LEU A 191 13.97 -9.46 26.65
N SER A 192 14.09 -9.67 27.96
CA SER A 192 13.01 -9.98 28.89
C SER A 192 12.00 -8.82 28.90
N VAL A 193 10.71 -9.12 28.89
CA VAL A 193 9.68 -8.16 29.32
C VAL A 193 9.02 -8.74 30.57
N ALA A 194 9.10 -7.95 31.63
CA ALA A 194 8.55 -8.24 32.94
C ALA A 194 7.02 -8.06 32.95
N ALA A 195 6.37 -9.00 33.65
CA ALA A 195 4.98 -9.08 34.17
C ALA A 195 3.86 -8.45 33.33
#